data_AF-A0A6M4FR46-F1
#
_entry.id   AF-A0A6M4FR46-F1
#
_cell.length_a   1.000
_cell.length_b   1.000
_cell.length_c   1.000
_cell.angle_alpha   90.00
_cell.angle_beta   90.00
_cell.angle_gamma   90.00
#
_symmetry.space_group_name_H-M   'P 1'
#
loop_
_entity.id
_entity.type
_entity.pdbx_description
1 polymer ?
#
loop_
_entity_poly.entity_id
_entity_poly.type
_entity_poly.pdbx_seq_one_letter_code
_entity_poly.pdbx_strand_id
1 'polypeptide(L)'
;MANYDQEVASLKHSIWRFLVEELSDTITKYENLRDGLQRGIDNIANQIEIRTQSVRTLENEIVGLSKNVTSVQPAVDEINRTLRSYGFTNFEIVRSLTLENHYSIKRENGEHAHETLSEGEVTFITSFTLFSLPRGLLIKTP
;
A
#
# COMPACT_ATOMS: atom_id res chain seq x y z
N MET A 1 -65.42 -39.08 -19.67
CA MET A 1 -64.66 -37.82 -19.89
C MET A 1 -63.99 -37.37 -18.60
N ALA A 2 -64.69 -37.29 -17.46
CA ALA A 2 -64.11 -36.90 -16.16
C ALA A 2 -62.79 -37.61 -15.78
N ASN A 3 -62.66 -38.91 -16.04
CA ASN A 3 -61.44 -39.65 -15.71
C ASN A 3 -60.23 -39.29 -16.60
N TYR A 4 -60.46 -38.92 -17.86
CA TYR A 4 -59.38 -38.56 -18.78
C TYR A 4 -58.79 -37.19 -18.42
N ASP A 5 -59.64 -36.20 -18.15
CA ASP A 5 -59.20 -34.85 -17.78
C ASP A 5 -58.42 -34.84 -16.46
N GLN A 6 -58.81 -35.71 -15.53
CA GLN A 6 -58.17 -35.86 -14.22
C GLN A 6 -56.77 -36.49 -14.32
N GLU A 7 -56.61 -37.53 -15.15
CA GLU A 7 -55.31 -38.14 -15.44
C GLU A 7 -54.36 -37.16 -16.17
N VAL A 8 -54.88 -36.39 -17.13
CA VAL A 8 -54.09 -35.35 -17.82
C VAL A 8 -53.62 -34.26 -16.84
N ALA A 9 -54.47 -33.84 -15.90
CA ALA A 9 -54.09 -32.88 -14.87
C ALA A 9 -53.01 -33.44 -13.93
N SER A 10 -53.14 -34.71 -13.52
CA SER A 10 -52.15 -35.41 -12.68
C SER A 10 -50.78 -35.54 -13.37
N LEU A 11 -50.79 -35.87 -14.67
CA LEU A 11 -49.58 -35.95 -15.48
C LEU A 11 -48.89 -34.59 -15.60
N LYS A 12 -49.64 -33.52 -15.88
CA LYS A 12 -49.10 -32.15 -15.92
C LYS A 12 -48.44 -31.76 -14.61
N HIS A 13 -49.09 -32.05 -13.47
CA HIS A 13 -48.53 -31.76 -12.16
C HIS A 13 -47.24 -32.54 -11.90
N SER A 14 -47.20 -33.81 -12.29
CA SER A 14 -46.02 -34.66 -12.14
C SER A 14 -44.83 -34.17 -12.98
N ILE A 15 -45.08 -33.71 -14.22
CA ILE A 15 -44.06 -33.12 -15.09
C ILE A 15 -43.52 -31.82 -14.47
N TRP A 16 -44.40 -30.94 -13.98
CA TRP A 16 -43.97 -29.71 -13.32
C TRP A 16 -43.14 -29.97 -12.08
N ARG A 17 -43.55 -30.93 -11.24
CA ARG A 17 -42.77 -31.32 -10.07
C ARG A 17 -41.38 -31.83 -10.45
N PHE A 18 -41.29 -32.72 -11.43
CA PHE A 18 -40.02 -33.25 -11.91
C PHE A 18 -39.08 -32.15 -12.41
N LEU A 19 -39.59 -31.21 -13.22
CA LEU A 19 -38.79 -30.07 -13.71
C LEU A 19 -38.30 -29.18 -12.58
N VAL A 20 -39.14 -28.92 -11.57
CA VAL A 20 -38.76 -28.10 -10.41
C VAL A 20 -37.69 -28.80 -9.57
N GLU A 21 -37.84 -30.11 -9.32
CA GLU A 21 -36.86 -30.91 -8.57
C GLU A 21 -35.52 -31.01 -9.30
N GLU A 22 -35.52 -31.15 -10.63
CA GLU A 22 -34.29 -31.20 -11.43
C GLU A 22 -33.51 -29.87 -11.38
N LEU A 23 -34.25 -28.75 -11.41
CA LEU A 23 -33.66 -27.41 -11.42
C LEU A 23 -33.30 -26.89 -10.03
N SER A 24 -34.00 -27.33 -8.96
CA SER A 24 -33.80 -26.82 -7.60
C SER A 24 -32.39 -27.04 -7.09
N ASP A 25 -31.83 -28.23 -7.35
CA ASP A 25 -30.46 -28.56 -6.92
C ASP A 25 -29.42 -27.69 -7.61
N THR A 26 -29.64 -27.40 -8.90
CA THR A 26 -28.76 -26.55 -9.70
C THR A 26 -28.82 -25.09 -9.22
N ILE A 27 -30.02 -24.58 -8.97
CA ILE A 27 -30.23 -23.23 -8.43
C ILE A 27 -29.58 -23.10 -7.06
N THR A 28 -29.83 -24.06 -6.17
CA THR A 28 -29.28 -24.06 -4.80
C THR A 28 -27.75 -24.08 -4.82
N LYS A 29 -27.14 -24.88 -5.70
CA LYS A 29 -25.66 -24.89 -5.88
C LYS A 29 -25.14 -23.53 -6.34
N TYR A 30 -25.81 -22.90 -7.30
CA TYR A 30 -25.41 -21.60 -7.81
C TYR A 30 -25.56 -20.50 -6.75
N GLU A 31 -26.65 -20.48 -5.99
CA GLU A 31 -26.86 -19.54 -4.89
C GLU A 31 -25.79 -19.69 -3.80
N ASN A 32 -25.50 -20.92 -3.39
CA ASN A 32 -24.43 -21.19 -2.42
C ASN A 32 -23.05 -20.72 -2.93
N LEU A 33 -22.75 -20.93 -4.21
CA LEU A 33 -21.51 -20.46 -4.82
C LEU A 33 -21.44 -18.93 -4.82
N ARG A 34 -22.51 -18.26 -5.27
CA ARG A 34 -22.63 -16.80 -5.25
C ARG A 34 -22.41 -16.24 -3.85
N ASP A 35 -23.08 -16.81 -2.86
CA ASP A 35 -23.00 -16.35 -1.47
C ASP A 35 -21.64 -16.64 -0.84
N GLY A 36 -20.97 -17.72 -1.25
CA GLY A 36 -19.57 -17.98 -0.90
C GLY A 36 -18.61 -16.94 -1.48
N LEU A 37 -18.77 -16.61 -2.76
CA LEU A 37 -17.96 -15.59 -3.44
C LEU A 37 -18.18 -14.20 -2.83
N GLN A 38 -19.43 -13.81 -2.57
CA GLN A 38 -19.74 -12.52 -1.96
C GLN A 38 -19.11 -12.38 -0.58
N ARG A 39 -19.20 -13.41 0.27
CA ARG A 39 -18.51 -13.42 1.57
C ARG A 39 -16.99 -13.29 1.45
N GLY A 40 -16.40 -13.90 0.41
CA GLY A 40 -14.98 -13.76 0.11
C GLY A 40 -14.61 -12.32 -0.24
N ILE A 41 -15.40 -11.68 -1.10
CA ILE A 41 -15.22 -10.27 -1.49
C ILE A 41 -15.32 -9.37 -0.25
N ASP A 42 -16.36 -9.55 0.57
CA ASP A 42 -16.59 -8.72 1.76
C ASP A 42 -15.44 -8.84 2.77
N ASN A 43 -14.91 -10.04 2.98
CA ASN A 43 -13.77 -10.27 3.87
C ASN A 43 -12.49 -9.61 3.34
N ILE A 44 -12.19 -9.75 2.05
CA ILE A 44 -11.02 -9.12 1.44
C ILE A 44 -11.13 -7.59 1.52
N ALA A 45 -12.31 -7.03 1.23
CA ALA A 45 -12.56 -5.60 1.32
C ALA A 45 -12.33 -5.09 2.75
N ASN A 46 -12.84 -5.79 3.75
CA ASN A 46 -12.64 -5.46 5.16
C ASN A 46 -11.15 -5.51 5.55
N GLN A 47 -10.41 -6.55 5.12
CA GLN A 47 -8.97 -6.63 5.39
C GLN A 47 -8.18 -5.49 4.74
N ILE A 48 -8.55 -5.05 3.54
CA ILE A 48 -7.94 -3.90 2.89
C ILE A 48 -8.19 -2.63 3.71
N GLU A 49 -9.42 -2.41 4.18
CA GLU A 49 -9.77 -1.27 5.02
C GLU A 49 -8.97 -1.25 6.32
N ILE A 50 -8.94 -2.38 7.04
CA ILE A 50 -8.16 -2.52 8.29
C ILE A 50 -6.68 -2.21 8.05
N ARG A 51 -6.07 -2.83 7.02
CA ARG A 51 -4.65 -2.63 6.73
C ARG A 51 -4.35 -1.19 6.33
N THR A 52 -5.22 -0.57 5.55
CA THR A 52 -5.09 0.84 5.15
C THR A 52 -5.13 1.76 6.37
N GLN A 53 -6.03 1.47 7.32
CA GLN A 53 -6.11 2.22 8.56
C GLN A 53 -4.87 1.99 9.44
N SER A 54 -4.35 0.77 9.52
CA SER A 54 -3.09 0.47 10.22
C SER A 54 -1.91 1.23 9.63
N VAL A 55 -1.78 1.28 8.31
CA VAL A 55 -0.72 2.06 7.62
C VAL A 55 -0.80 3.53 8.03
N ARG A 56 -1.99 4.15 7.94
CA ARG A 56 -2.18 5.55 8.32
C ARG A 56 -1.83 5.80 9.79
N THR A 57 -2.19 4.88 10.68
CA THR A 57 -1.85 4.99 12.11
C THR A 57 -0.33 4.93 12.32
N LEU A 58 0.35 3.98 11.68
CA LEU A 58 1.81 3.85 11.77
C LEU A 58 2.53 5.06 11.16
N GLU A 59 2.05 5.60 10.05
CA GLU A 59 2.58 6.83 9.46
C GLU A 59 2.46 8.02 10.42
N ASN A 60 1.30 8.17 11.07
CA ASN A 60 1.09 9.22 12.08
C ASN A 60 1.99 9.02 13.31
N GLU A 61 2.19 7.78 13.75
CA GLU A 61 3.09 7.45 14.85
C GLU A 61 4.55 7.77 14.48
N ILE A 62 5.00 7.41 13.28
CA ILE A 62 6.31 7.77 12.74
C ILE A 62 6.48 9.30 12.74
N VAL A 63 5.50 10.04 12.27
CA VAL A 63 5.53 11.52 12.27
C VAL A 63 5.60 12.06 13.70
N GLY A 64 4.82 11.50 14.64
CA GLY A 64 4.82 11.89 16.05
C GLY A 64 6.16 11.63 16.74
N LEU A 65 6.72 10.44 16.57
CA LEU A 65 8.03 10.06 17.09
C LEU A 65 9.14 10.91 16.46
N SER A 66 9.06 11.19 15.15
CA SER A 66 10.03 12.04 14.45
C SER A 66 10.03 13.48 14.94
N LYS A 67 8.85 14.02 15.30
CA LYS A 67 8.73 15.35 15.93
C LYS A 67 9.37 15.41 17.32
N ASN A 68 9.27 14.34 18.10
CA ASN A 68 9.88 14.25 19.43
C ASN A 68 11.39 14.02 19.38
N VAL A 69 11.88 13.33 18.35
CA VAL A 69 13.28 12.92 18.28
C VAL A 69 14.19 14.05 17.79
N THR A 70 13.78 14.97 16.88
CA THR A 70 14.62 16.15 16.48
C THR A 70 14.01 16.98 15.34
N SER A 71 14.20 18.31 15.38
CA SER A 71 13.88 19.35 14.38
C SER A 71 14.43 19.13 12.94
N VAL A 72 15.01 17.97 12.65
CA VAL A 72 15.89 17.71 11.50
C VAL A 72 15.41 16.49 10.70
N GLN A 73 14.79 15.49 11.33
CA GLN A 73 14.35 14.25 10.66
C GLN A 73 13.27 14.48 9.60
N PRO A 74 12.22 15.31 9.85
CA PRO A 74 11.21 15.58 8.84
C PRO A 74 11.78 16.22 7.57
N ALA A 75 12.85 17.00 7.69
CA ALA A 75 13.53 17.60 6.54
C ALA A 75 14.27 16.53 5.72
N VAL A 76 14.97 15.59 6.38
CA VAL A 76 15.64 14.45 5.71
C VAL A 76 14.65 13.61 4.93
N ASP A 77 13.50 13.31 5.53
CA ASP A 77 12.50 12.43 4.94
C ASP A 77 11.86 13.09 3.71
N GLU A 78 11.56 14.40 3.78
CA GLU A 78 11.15 15.21 2.62
C GLU A 78 12.18 15.15 1.49
N ILE A 79 13.48 15.31 1.80
CA ILE A 79 14.53 15.30 0.79
C ILE A 79 14.66 13.93 0.14
N ASN A 80 14.66 12.85 0.94
CA ASN A 80 14.74 11.49 0.42
C ASN A 80 13.49 11.14 -0.42
N ARG A 81 12.31 11.68 -0.06
CA ARG A 81 11.10 11.56 -0.88
C ARG A 81 11.26 12.26 -2.23
N THR A 82 11.78 13.49 -2.23
CA THR A 82 12.05 14.26 -3.44
C THR A 82 13.10 13.57 -4.32
N LEU A 83 14.21 13.08 -3.74
CA LEU A 83 15.25 12.34 -4.44
C LEU A 83 14.67 11.11 -5.16
N ARG A 84 13.89 10.29 -4.45
CA ARG A 84 13.21 9.13 -5.04
C ARG A 84 12.25 9.53 -6.17
N SER A 85 11.55 10.65 -6.04
CA SER A 85 10.64 11.14 -7.09
C SER A 85 11.37 11.58 -8.38
N TYR A 86 12.61 12.05 -8.26
CA TYR A 86 13.47 12.41 -9.39
C TYR A 86 14.30 11.23 -9.92
N GLY A 87 14.11 10.02 -9.37
CA GLY A 87 14.82 8.81 -9.80
C GLY A 87 16.20 8.61 -9.17
N PHE A 88 16.57 9.38 -8.15
CA PHE A 88 17.78 9.16 -7.36
C PHE A 88 17.52 8.09 -6.29
N THR A 89 17.84 6.84 -6.61
CA THR A 89 17.75 5.70 -5.67
C THR A 89 19.12 5.17 -5.23
N ASN A 90 20.20 5.62 -5.88
CA ASN A 90 21.56 5.13 -5.67
C ASN A 90 22.20 5.63 -4.36
N PHE A 91 21.57 6.58 -3.68
CA PHE A 91 22.00 7.08 -2.37
C PHE A 91 20.82 7.66 -1.59
N GLU A 92 20.99 7.73 -0.27
CA GLU A 92 20.07 8.39 0.65
C GLU A 92 20.83 9.35 1.56
N ILE A 93 20.16 10.43 1.95
CA ILE A 93 20.66 11.33 2.97
C ILE A 93 20.26 10.75 4.33
N VAL A 94 21.24 10.53 5.19
CA VAL A 94 21.04 10.07 6.56
C VAL A 94 21.62 11.08 7.52
N ARG A 95 21.15 11.07 8.77
CA ARG A 95 21.78 11.89 9.81
C ARG A 95 23.19 11.38 10.10
N SER A 96 24.11 12.30 10.30
CA SER A 96 25.43 11.97 10.83
C SER A 96 25.31 11.42 12.25
N LEU A 97 25.82 10.22 12.49
CA LEU A 97 25.89 9.63 13.83
C LEU A 97 26.90 10.33 14.74
N THR A 98 27.83 11.10 14.16
CA THR A 98 28.95 11.71 14.87
C THR A 98 28.74 13.19 15.19
N LEU A 99 27.89 13.89 14.44
CA LEU A 99 27.72 15.34 14.53
C LEU A 99 26.25 15.70 14.55
N GLU A 100 25.84 16.43 15.58
CA GLU A 100 24.48 16.95 15.73
C GLU A 100 24.19 17.95 14.60
N ASN A 101 22.97 17.91 14.04
CA ASN A 101 22.52 18.73 12.89
C ASN A 101 23.31 18.58 11.58
N HIS A 102 24.13 17.53 11.45
CA HIS A 102 24.86 17.23 10.22
C HIS A 102 24.27 16.04 9.47
N TYR A 103 24.45 16.05 8.16
CA TYR A 103 24.05 14.96 7.27
C TYR A 103 25.24 14.22 6.67
N SER A 104 25.02 12.94 6.41
CA SER A 104 25.93 12.06 5.68
C SER A 104 25.17 11.42 4.52
N ILE A 105 25.87 11.19 3.42
CA ILE A 105 25.31 10.48 2.25
C ILE A 105 25.73 9.02 2.33
N LYS A 106 24.74 8.13 2.25
CA LYS A 106 24.93 6.69 2.31
C LYS A 106 24.48 6.06 1.01
N ARG A 107 25.30 5.16 0.46
CA ARG A 107 24.95 4.35 -0.72
C ARG A 107 24.07 3.17 -0.30
N GLU A 108 23.37 2.58 -1.28
CA GLU A 108 22.51 1.40 -1.05
C GLU A 108 23.28 0.20 -0.48
N ASN A 109 24.58 0.08 -0.81
CA ASN A 109 25.50 -0.93 -0.27
C ASN A 109 25.95 -0.68 1.19
N GLY A 110 25.54 0.44 1.79
CA GLY A 110 25.88 0.78 3.17
C GLY A 110 27.14 1.62 3.34
N GLU A 111 27.93 1.82 2.29
CA GLU A 111 29.18 2.58 2.36
C GLU A 111 28.96 4.10 2.27
N HIS A 112 29.91 4.85 2.83
CA HIS A 112 29.91 6.30 2.75
C HIS A 112 30.19 6.74 1.31
N ALA A 113 29.29 7.55 0.75
CA ALA A 113 29.38 7.97 -0.66
C ALA A 113 30.53 8.96 -0.96
N HIS A 114 31.34 9.32 0.04
CA HIS A 114 32.33 10.41 0.03
C HIS A 114 33.20 10.48 -1.24
N GLU A 115 33.56 9.32 -1.82
CA GLU A 115 34.49 9.23 -2.95
C GLU A 115 33.84 8.71 -4.25
N THR A 116 32.55 8.35 -4.21
CA THR A 116 31.86 7.71 -5.34
C THR A 116 30.77 8.57 -5.96
N LEU A 117 30.63 9.84 -5.53
CA LEU A 117 29.62 10.76 -6.06
C LEU A 117 29.95 11.17 -7.50
N SER A 118 28.99 11.01 -8.39
CA SER A 118 29.02 11.59 -9.73
C SER A 118 28.96 13.12 -9.64
N GLU A 119 29.55 13.82 -10.61
CA GLU A 119 29.52 15.28 -10.73
C GLU A 119 28.09 15.85 -10.70
N GLY A 120 27.12 15.12 -11.28
CA GLY A 120 25.71 15.47 -11.23
C GLY A 120 25.11 15.34 -9.82
N GLU A 121 25.54 14.34 -9.05
CA GLU A 121 25.09 14.13 -7.66
C GLU A 121 25.68 15.22 -6.75
N VAL A 122 26.96 15.55 -6.91
CA VAL A 122 27.62 16.66 -6.19
C VAL A 122 26.90 17.98 -6.45
N THR A 123 26.64 18.30 -7.73
CA THR A 123 25.96 19.55 -8.11
C THR A 123 24.57 19.67 -7.48
N PHE A 124 23.82 18.56 -7.43
CA PHE A 124 22.50 18.53 -6.80
C PHE A 124 22.59 18.72 -5.27
N ILE A 125 23.51 18.01 -4.62
CA ILE A 125 23.75 18.12 -3.17
C ILE A 125 24.23 19.53 -2.79
N THR A 126 25.12 20.13 -3.58
CA THR A 126 25.59 21.51 -3.36
C THR A 126 24.46 22.52 -3.52
N SER A 127 23.64 22.39 -4.56
CA SER A 127 22.45 23.23 -4.77
C SER A 127 21.47 23.13 -3.58
N PHE A 128 21.29 21.92 -3.06
CA PHE A 128 20.46 21.65 -1.89
C PHE A 128 21.05 22.23 -0.59
N THR A 129 22.37 22.13 -0.41
CA THR A 129 23.09 22.72 0.73
C THR A 129 22.89 24.23 0.75
N LEU A 130 23.02 24.88 -0.40
CA LEU A 130 22.79 26.33 -0.54
C LEU A 130 21.37 26.75 -0.16
N PHE A 131 20.37 25.95 -0.54
CA PHE A 131 18.97 26.17 -0.17
C PHE A 131 18.70 25.98 1.33
N SER A 132 19.47 25.11 1.99
CA SER A 132 19.25 24.70 3.38
C SER A 132 20.03 25.53 4.41
N LEU A 133 21.07 26.25 3.98
CA LEU A 133 21.84 27.20 4.80
C LEU A 133 20.98 28.22 5.58
N PRO A 134 20.02 28.94 4.97
CA PRO A 134 19.17 29.88 5.72
C PRO A 134 18.25 29.20 6.73
N ARG A 135 18.14 27.86 6.69
CA ARG A 135 17.34 27.04 7.62
C ARG A 135 18.19 26.40 8.71
N GLY A 136 19.49 26.70 8.79
CA GLY A 136 20.40 26.19 9.82
C GLY A 136 20.82 24.72 9.65
N LEU A 137 20.65 24.15 8.46
CA LEU A 137 20.90 22.75 8.15
C LEU A 137 22.20 22.62 7.35
N LEU A 138 23.20 21.89 7.87
CA LEU A 138 24.52 21.76 7.26
C LEU A 138 24.80 20.32 6.81
N ILE A 139 25.14 20.15 5.53
CA ILE A 139 25.63 18.86 5.03
C ILE A 139 27.14 18.80 5.31
N LYS A 140 27.59 17.72 5.94
CA LYS A 140 29.02 17.47 6.07
C LYS A 140 29.54 17.10 4.69
N THR A 141 30.14 18.07 4.02
CA THR A 141 30.93 17.86 2.81
C THR A 141 32.35 17.42 3.21
N PRO A 142 33.08 16.73 2.31
CA PRO A 142 34.53 16.56 2.44
C PRO A 142 35.24 17.88 2.75
#